data_AF-A0A812PYP9-F1
#
_entry.id   AF-A0A812PYP9-F1
#
_cell.length_a   1.000
_cell.length_b   1.000
_cell.length_c   1.000
_cell.angle_alpha   90.00
_cell.angle_beta   90.00
_cell.angle_gamma   90.00
#
_symmetry.space_group_name_H-M   'P 1'
#
loop_
_entity.id
_entity.type
_entity.pdbx_description
1 polymer ?
#
loop_
_entity_poly.entity_id
_entity_poly.type
_entity_poly.pdbx_seq_one_letter_code
_entity_poly.pdbx_strand_id
1 'polypeptide(L)'
;MCGDGGNDVGALKQADAGLALLAGYGNVNTADTNDLDSPSDNAVLDDKKAEDMLNKQDAELAKRNKRAAKDRQNFLWEKQKELSNLQKQWLEEEMQERAKKGDSGFLSQMGAMKSSMGRYTEELKKVMKEYDKTHGNVYDPADTGKEKKNPAAALEEASGGLPMVRPGDASIAAPFTSKAPSVKNCVDLIRQGRCTLLSALQQQQIMMLNCIINAYVLSALSLEGSRTSERQLMASSWLLTTASLAFTYASPCDRMHPVRPLRSLFHPAVFFSMLGQAAIHLFCMVAAVKMARAAMEEGSPERQGGWSGPSLKDVSAFWKRERARRRGLIEPEEEEDWTTYALNMWQQPFLPNLMNTVVFLVETAQTVAILFVNYKGQPWMKGVVENRALFLSVVVVAGSVAAAAWEFQPQLNSLIHLSPFPNDEFRWRVMGLVGMTLVGTFIWDRFCVYLFAKDIFKAMVDSAKKTTFRADIVPIFGTVLKVLGVFIVLGTGNLLMAGLAFWMYRRHSQQADE
;
A
#
# COMPACT_ATOMS: atom_id res chain seq x y z
N MET A 1 -21.85 29.71 2.23
CA MET A 1 -22.34 30.97 2.79
C MET A 1 -22.68 31.88 1.62
N CYS A 2 -23.73 32.69 1.74
CA CYS A 2 -24.16 33.64 0.71
C CYS A 2 -23.82 35.03 1.26
N GLY A 3 -22.62 35.53 0.99
CA GLY A 3 -22.11 36.80 1.53
C GLY A 3 -21.27 37.57 0.52
N ASP A 4 -20.84 38.77 0.91
CA ASP A 4 -20.10 39.78 0.14
C ASP A 4 -18.65 39.40 -0.21
N GLY A 5 -18.31 38.10 -0.20
CA GLY A 5 -16.99 37.55 -0.50
C GLY A 5 -15.95 37.78 0.61
N GLY A 6 -15.87 38.98 1.17
CA GLY A 6 -14.92 39.35 2.24
C GLY A 6 -15.20 38.62 3.55
N ASN A 7 -16.46 38.63 4.01
CA ASN A 7 -16.85 37.94 5.25
C ASN A 7 -16.76 36.41 5.11
N ASP A 8 -17.08 35.89 3.92
CA ASP A 8 -17.00 34.45 3.62
C ASP A 8 -15.55 33.95 3.68
N VAL A 9 -14.60 34.73 3.14
CA VAL A 9 -13.16 34.45 3.23
C VAL A 9 -12.68 34.49 4.69
N GLY A 10 -13.15 35.45 5.48
CA GLY A 10 -12.86 35.52 6.92
C GLY A 10 -13.33 34.29 7.68
N ALA A 11 -14.56 33.85 7.42
CA ALA A 11 -15.12 32.64 8.02
C ALA A 11 -14.40 31.36 7.59
N LEU A 12 -14.03 31.23 6.31
CA LEU A 12 -13.29 30.08 5.79
C LEU A 12 -11.90 29.95 6.42
N LYS A 13 -11.22 31.06 6.72
CA LYS A 13 -9.93 31.06 7.41
C LYS A 13 -10.02 30.67 8.87
N GLN A 14 -11.14 30.96 9.53
CA GLN A 14 -11.37 30.62 10.94
C GLN A 14 -11.97 29.22 11.14
N ALA A 15 -12.53 28.61 10.08
CA ALA A 15 -13.17 27.31 10.17
C ALA A 15 -12.14 26.18 10.39
N ASP A 16 -12.48 25.23 11.28
CA ASP A 16 -11.71 23.98 11.46
C ASP A 16 -11.60 23.16 10.16
N ALA A 17 -12.60 23.30 9.28
CA ALA A 17 -12.61 22.75 7.94
C ALA A 17 -13.39 23.68 7.00
N GLY A 18 -12.68 24.40 6.12
CA GLY A 18 -13.26 25.22 5.07
C GLY A 18 -13.28 24.48 3.72
N LEU A 19 -14.43 24.48 3.04
CA LEU A 19 -14.58 23.98 1.68
C LEU A 19 -15.11 25.09 0.78
N ALA A 20 -14.32 25.48 -0.23
CA ALA A 20 -14.78 26.36 -1.30
C ALA A 20 -15.30 25.54 -2.48
N LEU A 21 -16.31 26.03 -3.18
CA LEU A 21 -16.69 25.51 -4.50
C LEU A 21 -15.90 26.28 -5.57
N LEU A 22 -15.45 25.59 -6.62
CA LEU A 22 -14.77 26.22 -7.74
C LEU A 22 -15.69 27.25 -8.40
N ALA A 23 -15.18 28.45 -8.66
CA ALA A 23 -15.88 29.46 -9.44
C ALA A 23 -16.00 29.00 -10.90
N GLY A 24 -17.02 29.47 -11.63
CA GLY A 24 -17.17 29.20 -13.08
C GLY A 24 -18.30 28.25 -13.47
N TYR A 25 -19.06 27.73 -12.49
CA TYR A 25 -20.32 27.06 -12.81
C TYR A 25 -21.48 28.04 -13.04
N GLY A 26 -21.37 29.31 -12.62
CA GLY A 26 -22.45 30.29 -12.76
C GLY A 26 -23.59 30.06 -11.76
N ASN A 27 -24.69 30.80 -11.92
CA ASN A 27 -25.87 30.79 -11.06
C ASN A 27 -26.71 29.49 -11.16
N VAL A 28 -26.13 28.35 -11.53
CA VAL A 28 -26.87 27.07 -11.68
C VAL A 28 -27.52 26.59 -10.39
N ASN A 29 -27.01 27.04 -9.24
CA ASN A 29 -27.50 26.70 -7.90
C ASN A 29 -28.32 27.83 -7.27
N THR A 30 -28.51 28.95 -7.96
CA THR A 30 -29.28 30.09 -7.50
C THR A 30 -30.34 30.35 -8.56
N ALA A 31 -31.61 30.16 -8.23
CA ALA A 31 -32.69 30.56 -9.12
C ALA A 31 -32.54 32.07 -9.38
N ASP A 32 -31.95 32.45 -10.51
CA ASP A 32 -32.02 33.83 -10.97
C ASP A 32 -33.47 34.08 -11.39
N THR A 33 -34.22 34.66 -10.45
CA THR A 33 -35.58 35.17 -10.63
C THR A 33 -35.61 36.44 -11.48
N ASN A 34 -34.83 36.50 -12.57
CA ASN A 34 -34.79 37.70 -13.42
C ASN A 34 -35.44 37.54 -14.78
N ASP A 35 -35.95 36.37 -15.10
CA ASP A 35 -36.90 36.21 -16.20
C ASP A 35 -38.12 35.49 -15.63
N LEU A 36 -39.20 36.24 -15.36
CA LEU A 36 -40.61 35.88 -15.56
C LEU A 36 -41.51 36.85 -14.79
N ASP A 37 -42.12 37.77 -15.54
CA ASP A 37 -43.41 38.36 -15.17
C ASP A 37 -44.44 37.23 -14.99
N SER A 38 -44.65 36.76 -13.77
CA SER A 38 -45.95 36.28 -13.29
C SER A 38 -45.92 36.00 -11.77
N PRO A 39 -46.91 36.45 -11.00
CA PRO A 39 -47.01 36.14 -9.58
C PRO A 39 -47.83 34.86 -9.39
N SER A 40 -47.19 33.73 -9.09
CA SER A 40 -47.86 32.63 -8.39
C SER A 40 -46.89 31.64 -7.76
N ASP A 41 -46.98 31.57 -6.43
CA ASP A 41 -46.88 30.37 -5.59
C ASP A 41 -45.57 29.56 -5.52
N ASN A 42 -44.87 29.77 -4.40
CA ASN A 42 -44.28 28.74 -3.53
C ASN A 42 -43.94 27.38 -4.18
N ALA A 43 -43.01 27.37 -5.13
CA ALA A 43 -42.33 26.15 -5.52
C ALA A 43 -41.18 25.90 -4.53
N VAL A 44 -41.46 25.08 -3.51
CA VAL A 44 -40.39 24.38 -2.78
C VAL A 44 -39.55 23.65 -3.82
N LEU A 45 -38.30 24.10 -3.97
CA LEU A 45 -37.30 23.49 -4.84
C LEU A 45 -37.21 21.99 -4.54
N ASP A 46 -37.59 21.16 -5.51
CA ASP A 46 -37.43 19.71 -5.44
C ASP A 46 -35.93 19.41 -5.58
N ASP A 47 -35.22 19.37 -4.45
CA ASP A 47 -33.77 19.16 -4.33
C ASP A 47 -33.27 18.00 -5.23
N LYS A 48 -34.11 16.99 -5.44
CA LYS A 48 -33.81 15.82 -6.26
C LYS A 48 -33.64 16.14 -7.74
N LYS A 49 -34.40 17.10 -8.29
CA LYS A 49 -34.28 17.54 -9.69
C LYS A 49 -33.02 18.36 -9.93
N ALA A 50 -32.62 19.18 -8.97
CA ALA A 50 -31.38 19.94 -9.04
C ALA A 50 -30.16 19.01 -9.01
N GLU A 51 -30.15 18.02 -8.11
CA GLU A 51 -29.09 17.00 -8.05
C GLU A 51 -28.98 16.20 -9.36
N ASP A 52 -30.10 15.78 -9.94
CA ASP A 52 -30.10 15.02 -11.19
C ASP A 52 -29.58 15.84 -12.38
N MET A 53 -29.86 17.15 -12.43
CA MET A 53 -29.32 18.04 -13.46
C MET A 53 -27.81 18.27 -13.33
N LEU A 54 -27.32 18.41 -12.10
CA LEU A 54 -25.88 18.56 -11.83
C LEU A 54 -25.11 17.28 -12.16
N ASN A 55 -25.63 16.12 -11.75
CA ASN A 55 -25.03 14.82 -12.08
C ASN A 55 -24.96 14.58 -13.59
N LYS A 56 -25.96 15.03 -14.35
CA LYS A 56 -25.97 14.94 -15.82
C LYS A 56 -24.91 15.85 -16.45
N GLN A 57 -24.78 17.09 -15.98
CA GLN A 57 -23.74 18.02 -16.44
C GLN A 57 -22.33 17.51 -16.11
N ASP A 58 -22.11 16.99 -14.91
CA ASP A 58 -20.83 16.37 -14.51
C ASP A 58 -20.49 15.18 -15.42
N ALA A 59 -21.48 14.34 -15.75
CA ALA A 59 -21.30 13.23 -16.67
C ALA A 59 -20.97 13.67 -18.10
N GLU A 60 -21.57 14.76 -18.59
CA GLU A 60 -21.27 15.34 -19.90
C GLU A 60 -19.89 15.99 -19.95
N LEU A 61 -19.51 16.74 -18.92
CA LEU A 61 -18.17 17.31 -18.76
C LEU A 61 -17.11 16.20 -18.69
N ALA A 62 -17.36 15.13 -17.93
CA ALA A 62 -16.46 13.98 -17.88
C ALA A 62 -16.28 13.31 -19.25
N LYS A 63 -17.35 13.17 -20.04
CA LYS A 63 -17.28 12.66 -21.43
C LYS A 63 -16.46 13.58 -22.33
N ARG A 64 -16.70 14.89 -22.26
CA ARG A 64 -15.98 15.90 -23.05
C ARG A 64 -14.49 15.91 -22.71
N ASN A 65 -14.16 15.82 -21.43
CA ASN A 65 -12.79 15.78 -20.95
C ASN A 65 -12.08 14.48 -21.34
N LYS A 66 -12.77 13.34 -21.29
CA LYS A 66 -12.23 12.05 -21.76
C LYS A 66 -11.93 12.07 -23.27
N ARG A 67 -12.78 12.74 -24.06
CA ARG A 67 -12.54 12.95 -25.50
C ARG A 67 -11.32 13.84 -25.74
N ALA A 68 -11.25 14.99 -25.08
CA ALA A 68 -10.10 15.90 -25.18
C ALA A 68 -8.78 15.24 -24.75
N ALA A 69 -8.80 14.43 -23.68
CA ALA A 69 -7.63 13.67 -23.23
C ALA A 69 -7.17 12.63 -24.27
N LYS A 70 -8.11 11.96 -24.94
CA LYS A 70 -7.81 11.02 -26.03
C LYS A 70 -7.22 11.73 -27.25
N ASP A 71 -7.77 12.87 -27.62
CA ASP A 71 -7.27 13.68 -28.74
C ASP A 71 -5.85 14.20 -28.45
N ARG A 72 -5.58 14.64 -27.21
CA ARG A 72 -4.25 15.03 -26.73
C ARG A 72 -3.27 13.86 -26.75
N GLN A 73 -3.69 12.68 -26.30
CA GLN A 73 -2.85 11.49 -26.32
C GLN A 73 -2.48 11.08 -27.74
N ASN A 74 -3.43 11.11 -28.68
CA ASN A 74 -3.17 10.80 -30.09
C ASN A 74 -2.19 11.80 -30.70
N PHE A 75 -2.39 13.11 -30.46
CA PHE A 75 -1.47 14.15 -30.94
C PHE A 75 -0.05 13.96 -30.42
N LEU A 76 0.11 13.72 -29.11
CA LEU A 76 1.41 13.49 -28.51
C LEU A 76 2.08 12.22 -29.06
N TRP A 77 1.30 11.16 -29.28
CA TRP A 77 1.81 9.90 -29.84
C TRP A 77 2.35 10.07 -31.28
N GLU A 78 1.64 10.84 -32.12
CA GLU A 78 2.10 11.16 -33.48
C GLU A 78 3.38 11.99 -33.45
N LYS A 79 3.40 13.06 -32.64
CA LYS A 79 4.60 13.91 -32.50
C LYS A 79 5.78 13.17 -31.89
N GLN A 80 5.54 12.23 -30.97
CA GLN A 80 6.59 11.40 -30.39
C GLN A 80 7.24 10.48 -31.44
N LYS A 81 6.47 9.94 -32.38
CA LYS A 81 7.00 9.15 -33.51
C LYS A 81 7.84 10.01 -34.44
N GLU A 82 7.38 11.20 -34.78
CA GLU A 82 8.13 12.16 -35.60
C GLU A 82 9.47 12.52 -34.94
N LEU A 83 9.43 12.89 -33.65
CA LEU A 83 10.62 13.23 -32.87
C LEU A 83 11.58 12.04 -32.70
N SER A 84 11.07 10.82 -32.58
CA SER A 84 11.91 9.62 -32.49
C SER A 84 12.66 9.34 -33.81
N ASN A 85 12.04 9.63 -34.95
CA ASN A 85 12.70 9.54 -36.25
C ASN A 85 13.78 10.63 -36.40
N LEU A 86 13.48 11.87 -36.00
CA LEU A 86 14.45 12.97 -35.98
C LEU A 86 15.61 12.70 -35.00
N GLN A 87 15.34 12.06 -33.85
CA GLN A 87 16.37 11.71 -32.88
C GLN A 87 17.43 10.77 -33.46
N LYS A 88 17.04 9.82 -34.32
CA LYS A 88 17.97 8.94 -35.03
C LYS A 88 18.89 9.73 -35.96
N GLN A 89 18.32 10.69 -36.70
CA GLN A 89 19.08 11.57 -37.59
C GLN A 89 20.06 12.45 -36.81
N TRP A 90 19.61 13.09 -35.73
CA TRP A 90 20.49 13.91 -34.87
C TRP A 90 21.60 13.09 -34.22
N LEU A 91 21.31 11.84 -33.84
CA LEU A 91 22.31 10.94 -33.27
C LEU A 91 23.38 10.56 -34.31
N GLU A 92 22.97 10.27 -35.54
CA GLU A 92 23.88 9.97 -36.65
C GLU A 92 24.75 11.19 -37.02
N GLU A 93 24.14 12.38 -37.11
CA GLU A 93 24.85 13.64 -37.36
C GLU A 93 25.86 13.95 -36.25
N GLU A 94 25.47 13.85 -34.98
CA GLU A 94 26.36 14.14 -33.85
C GLU A 94 27.49 13.10 -33.72
N MET A 95 27.21 11.84 -34.07
CA MET A 95 28.25 10.82 -34.18
C MET A 95 29.25 11.11 -35.31
N GLN A 96 28.77 11.56 -36.47
CA GLN A 96 29.65 11.93 -37.59
C GLN A 96 30.49 13.17 -37.27
N GLU A 97 29.95 14.16 -36.59
CA GLU A 97 30.70 15.34 -36.15
C GLU A 97 31.78 15.00 -35.12
N ARG A 98 31.47 14.15 -34.14
CA ARG A 98 32.45 13.70 -33.14
C ARG A 98 33.53 12.81 -33.75
N ALA A 99 33.17 11.98 -34.73
CA ALA A 99 34.13 11.19 -35.51
C ALA A 99 35.08 12.09 -36.32
N LYS A 100 34.59 13.19 -36.91
CA LYS A 100 35.43 14.20 -37.61
C LYS A 100 36.39 14.93 -36.66
N LYS A 101 36.04 15.07 -35.38
CA LYS A 101 36.89 15.67 -34.34
C LYS A 101 37.94 14.70 -33.75
N GLY A 102 37.93 13.43 -34.18
CA GLY A 102 38.87 12.40 -33.68
C GLY A 102 38.43 11.72 -32.39
N ASP A 103 37.26 12.04 -31.85
CA ASP A 103 36.71 11.43 -30.63
C ASP A 103 36.06 10.08 -30.95
N SER A 104 36.79 8.99 -30.73
CA SER A 104 36.33 7.62 -30.95
C SER A 104 36.14 6.84 -29.65
N GLY A 105 35.19 5.90 -29.63
CA GLY A 105 34.95 4.99 -28.51
C GLY A 105 33.61 5.20 -27.78
N PHE A 106 33.37 4.35 -26.78
CA PHE A 106 32.10 4.23 -26.05
C PHE A 106 31.65 5.53 -25.37
N LEU A 107 32.58 6.33 -24.81
CA LEU A 107 32.27 7.61 -24.16
C LEU A 107 31.78 8.68 -25.15
N SER A 108 32.27 8.67 -26.39
CA SER A 108 31.82 9.57 -27.46
C SER A 108 30.39 9.24 -27.89
N GLN A 109 30.09 7.95 -28.05
CA GLN A 109 28.74 7.45 -28.37
C GLN A 109 27.74 7.75 -27.25
N MET A 110 28.15 7.57 -25.99
CA MET A 110 27.32 7.90 -24.82
C MET A 110 27.07 9.41 -24.69
N GLY A 111 28.06 10.23 -25.04
CA GLY A 111 27.94 11.70 -25.10
C GLY A 111 26.97 12.17 -26.20
N ALA A 112 27.06 11.59 -27.40
CA ALA A 112 26.14 11.86 -28.51
C ALA A 112 24.70 11.45 -28.18
N MET A 113 24.53 10.27 -27.55
CA MET A 113 23.24 9.82 -27.07
C MET A 113 22.65 10.77 -26.03
N LYS A 114 23.46 11.26 -25.08
CA LYS A 114 23.02 12.22 -24.06
C LYS A 114 22.56 13.55 -24.66
N SER A 115 23.28 14.08 -25.65
CA SER A 115 22.94 15.34 -26.32
C SER A 115 21.69 15.21 -27.19
N SER A 116 21.60 14.16 -28.01
CA SER A 116 20.41 13.85 -28.82
C SER A 116 19.17 13.64 -27.94
N MET A 117 19.31 12.95 -26.81
CA MET A 117 18.24 12.80 -25.82
C MET A 117 17.84 14.14 -25.18
N GLY A 118 18.82 15.00 -24.87
CA GLY A 118 18.57 16.35 -24.35
C GLY A 118 17.70 17.17 -25.31
N ARG A 119 18.08 17.23 -26.59
CA ARG A 119 17.31 17.91 -27.64
C ARG A 119 15.91 17.34 -27.83
N TYR A 120 15.78 16.01 -27.85
CA TYR A 120 14.49 15.33 -27.92
C TYR A 120 13.55 15.76 -26.78
N THR A 121 14.06 15.83 -25.54
CA THR A 121 13.24 16.28 -24.40
C THR A 121 12.84 17.74 -24.48
N GLU A 122 13.68 18.60 -25.06
CA GLU A 122 13.41 20.03 -25.21
C GLU A 122 12.35 20.30 -26.28
N GLU A 123 12.45 19.63 -27.43
CA GLU A 123 11.45 19.73 -28.51
C GLU A 123 10.10 19.15 -28.08
N LEU A 124 10.09 18.02 -27.36
CA LEU A 124 8.84 17.47 -26.83
C LEU A 124 8.13 18.47 -25.89
N LYS A 125 8.90 19.20 -25.06
CA LYS A 125 8.34 20.27 -24.20
C LYS A 125 7.78 21.44 -25.00
N LYS A 126 8.42 21.84 -26.11
CA LYS A 126 7.90 22.90 -26.99
C LYS A 126 6.58 22.50 -27.62
N VAL A 127 6.51 21.28 -28.17
CA VAL A 127 5.30 20.72 -28.78
C VAL A 127 4.15 20.66 -27.76
N MET A 128 4.43 20.19 -26.53
CA MET A 128 3.44 20.21 -25.46
C MET A 128 2.94 21.62 -25.16
N LYS A 129 3.85 22.59 -25.03
CA LYS A 129 3.50 23.99 -24.76
C LYS A 129 2.67 24.63 -25.87
N GLU A 130 2.93 24.29 -27.13
CA GLU A 130 2.18 24.80 -28.29
C GLU A 130 0.79 24.16 -28.40
N TYR A 131 0.70 22.86 -28.14
CA TYR A 131 -0.58 22.17 -28.02
C TYR A 131 -1.42 22.75 -26.89
N ASP A 132 -0.82 22.98 -25.72
CA ASP A 132 -1.51 23.56 -24.57
C ASP A 132 -1.90 25.04 -24.81
N LYS A 133 -1.23 25.78 -25.70
CA LYS A 133 -1.67 27.13 -26.12
C LYS A 133 -2.89 27.12 -27.03
N THR A 134 -3.03 26.09 -27.86
CA THR A 134 -4.05 26.02 -28.92
C THR A 134 -5.28 25.20 -28.49
N HIS A 135 -5.06 24.22 -27.62
CA HIS A 135 -6.05 23.25 -27.15
C HIS A 135 -6.17 23.21 -25.61
N GLY A 136 -5.24 23.85 -24.90
CA GLY A 136 -5.30 24.00 -23.45
C GLY A 136 -6.12 25.21 -23.02
N ASN A 137 -6.43 25.21 -21.73
CA ASN A 137 -7.37 26.10 -21.07
C ASN A 137 -7.11 27.59 -21.26
N VAL A 138 -8.19 28.37 -21.15
CA VAL A 138 -8.29 29.85 -21.16
C VAL A 138 -7.37 30.58 -20.16
N TYR A 139 -6.52 29.89 -19.38
CA TYR A 139 -5.69 30.52 -18.35
C TYR A 139 -4.29 29.90 -18.21
N ASP A 140 -3.38 30.31 -19.10
CA ASP A 140 -1.94 30.35 -18.80
C ASP A 140 -1.62 31.79 -18.31
N PRO A 141 -0.97 31.99 -17.13
CA PRO A 141 -0.65 33.31 -16.60
C PRO A 141 0.55 33.88 -17.34
N ALA A 142 0.31 34.39 -18.54
CA ALA A 142 1.15 35.47 -19.03
C ALA A 142 0.79 36.70 -18.19
N ASP A 143 1.66 37.01 -17.23
CA ASP A 143 1.92 38.34 -16.66
C ASP A 143 1.76 38.54 -15.15
N THR A 144 2.32 37.64 -14.33
CA THR A 144 2.91 38.06 -13.05
C THR A 144 4.25 37.37 -12.88
N GLY A 145 5.33 38.12 -13.14
CA GLY A 145 6.68 37.67 -12.88
C GLY A 145 6.84 37.22 -11.43
N LYS A 146 7.39 36.01 -11.26
CA LYS A 146 7.68 35.25 -10.02
C LYS A 146 6.63 34.19 -9.67
N GLU A 147 6.82 33.00 -10.21
CA GLU A 147 6.98 31.77 -9.41
C GLU A 147 7.44 30.60 -10.29
N LYS A 148 8.43 29.84 -9.81
CA LYS A 148 8.91 28.63 -10.48
C LYS A 148 7.88 27.52 -10.26
N LYS A 149 7.09 27.18 -11.28
CA LYS A 149 6.27 25.95 -11.28
C LYS A 149 7.17 24.72 -11.09
N ASN A 150 6.79 23.86 -10.15
CA ASN A 150 7.50 22.63 -9.79
C ASN A 150 7.43 21.61 -10.96
N PRO A 151 8.52 20.89 -11.31
CA PRO A 151 8.54 19.97 -12.45
C PRO A 151 7.50 18.84 -12.36
N ALA A 152 7.09 18.45 -11.15
CA ALA A 152 6.07 17.44 -10.90
C ALA A 152 4.67 17.90 -11.30
N ALA A 153 4.34 19.19 -11.13
CA ALA A 153 3.03 19.74 -11.48
C ALA A 153 2.83 19.78 -13.01
N ALA A 154 3.89 20.08 -13.76
CA ALA A 154 3.87 20.04 -15.23
C ALA A 154 3.68 18.61 -15.78
N LEU A 155 4.10 17.58 -15.02
CA LEU A 155 3.93 16.18 -15.40
C LEU A 155 2.51 15.67 -15.12
N GLU A 156 1.85 16.20 -14.08
CA GLU A 156 0.46 15.90 -13.74
C GLU A 156 -0.53 16.57 -14.71
N GLU A 157 -0.22 17.78 -15.15
CA GLU A 157 -0.94 18.47 -16.25
C GLU A 157 -0.76 17.71 -17.57
N ALA A 158 0.42 17.11 -17.77
CA ALA A 158 0.73 16.29 -18.93
C ALA A 158 0.07 14.91 -18.96
N SER A 159 -0.48 14.40 -17.86
CA SER A 159 -1.06 13.05 -17.77
C SER A 159 -2.58 12.99 -18.00
N GLY A 160 -3.21 14.08 -18.46
CA GLY A 160 -4.64 14.12 -18.79
C GLY A 160 -5.52 14.73 -17.69
N GLY A 161 -4.97 15.65 -16.90
CA GLY A 161 -5.74 16.42 -15.94
C GLY A 161 -6.89 17.20 -16.59
N LEU A 162 -8.04 17.21 -15.93
CA LEU A 162 -9.20 18.02 -16.33
C LEU A 162 -8.81 19.50 -16.41
N PRO A 163 -9.42 20.29 -17.31
CA PRO A 163 -9.20 21.72 -17.41
C PRO A 163 -9.35 22.41 -16.04
N MET A 164 -8.25 22.98 -15.52
CA MET A 164 -8.23 23.74 -14.27
C MET A 164 -9.02 25.05 -14.42
N VAL A 165 -10.18 25.14 -13.76
CA VAL A 165 -11.00 26.37 -13.69
C VAL A 165 -10.36 27.33 -12.67
N ARG A 166 -10.47 28.65 -12.91
CA ARG A 166 -9.89 29.67 -12.02
C ARG A 166 -10.40 29.50 -10.58
N PRO A 167 -9.50 29.37 -9.58
CA PRO A 167 -9.90 29.48 -8.19
C PRO A 167 -10.45 30.89 -7.94
N GLY A 168 -11.63 30.99 -7.33
CA GLY A 168 -12.15 32.27 -6.83
C GLY A 168 -11.47 32.65 -5.51
N ASP A 169 -11.74 33.85 -4.99
CA ASP A 169 -11.15 34.32 -3.72
C ASP A 169 -11.44 33.39 -2.53
N ALA A 170 -12.62 32.75 -2.52
CA ALA A 170 -12.96 31.72 -1.55
C ALA A 170 -12.07 30.47 -1.66
N SER A 171 -11.67 30.07 -2.87
CA SER A 171 -10.76 28.93 -3.11
C SER A 171 -9.32 29.22 -2.69
N ILE A 172 -8.92 30.50 -2.67
CA ILE A 172 -7.63 30.93 -2.11
C ILE A 172 -7.64 30.86 -0.58
N ALA A 173 -8.80 31.10 0.04
CA ALA A 173 -8.95 31.13 1.50
C ALA A 173 -9.20 29.76 2.12
N ALA A 174 -9.90 28.86 1.43
CA ALA A 174 -10.29 27.56 1.96
C ALA A 174 -9.17 26.51 1.80
N PRO A 175 -8.93 25.66 2.83
CA PRO A 175 -7.97 24.55 2.73
C PRO A 175 -8.39 23.47 1.72
N PHE A 176 -9.69 23.33 1.46
CA PHE A 176 -10.23 22.43 0.44
C PHE A 176 -11.00 23.20 -0.62
N THR A 177 -10.83 22.82 -1.89
CA THR A 177 -11.62 23.34 -3.00
C THR A 177 -12.27 22.19 -3.76
N SER A 178 -13.59 22.20 -3.83
CA SER A 178 -14.41 21.25 -4.59
C SER A 178 -14.42 21.62 -6.06
N LYS A 179 -14.02 20.68 -6.92
CA LYS A 179 -14.14 20.84 -8.37
C LYS A 179 -15.57 20.73 -8.87
N ALA A 180 -16.43 19.95 -8.20
CA ALA A 180 -17.84 19.83 -8.54
C ALA A 180 -18.67 20.94 -7.86
N PRO A 181 -19.69 21.49 -8.52
CA PRO A 181 -20.57 22.54 -7.96
C PRO A 181 -21.60 21.96 -6.97
N SER A 182 -21.19 21.05 -6.09
CA SER A 182 -22.09 20.38 -5.14
C SER A 182 -21.60 20.48 -3.70
N VAL A 183 -22.52 20.80 -2.79
CA VAL A 183 -22.29 20.78 -1.33
C VAL A 183 -22.15 19.37 -0.76
N LYS A 184 -22.50 18.33 -1.52
CA LYS A 184 -22.32 16.92 -1.14
C LYS A 184 -20.86 16.58 -0.80
N ASN A 185 -19.92 17.27 -1.47
CA ASN A 185 -18.48 17.09 -1.23
C ASN A 185 -18.07 17.49 0.19
N CYS A 186 -18.86 18.29 0.91
CA CYS A 186 -18.67 18.54 2.34
C CYS A 186 -18.89 17.26 3.17
N VAL A 187 -19.92 16.48 2.82
CA VAL A 187 -20.19 15.20 3.48
C VAL A 187 -19.10 14.19 3.18
N ASP A 188 -18.63 14.13 1.93
CA ASP A 188 -17.53 13.25 1.53
C ASP A 188 -16.21 13.63 2.21
N LEU A 189 -15.93 14.93 2.35
CA LEU A 189 -14.78 15.43 3.10
C LEU A 189 -14.83 14.99 4.57
N ILE A 190 -15.99 15.10 5.23
CA ILE A 190 -16.15 14.67 6.63
C ILE A 190 -16.04 13.14 6.76
N ARG A 191 -16.61 12.36 5.82
CA ARG A 191 -16.47 10.90 5.78
C ARG A 191 -15.01 10.50 5.65
N GLN A 192 -14.30 11.12 4.71
CA GLN A 192 -12.87 10.89 4.51
C GLN A 192 -12.08 11.29 5.75
N GLY A 193 -12.36 12.44 6.36
CA GLY A 193 -11.69 12.90 7.59
C GLY A 193 -11.86 11.90 8.75
N ARG A 194 -13.06 11.33 8.94
CA ARG A 194 -13.31 10.29 9.95
C ARG A 194 -12.56 9.00 9.65
N CYS A 195 -12.52 8.58 8.40
CA CYS A 195 -11.77 7.40 7.96
C CYS A 195 -10.27 7.62 8.20
N THR A 196 -9.71 8.73 7.74
CA THR A 196 -8.29 9.09 7.90
C THR A 196 -7.89 9.20 9.37
N LEU A 197 -8.70 9.83 10.23
CA LEU A 197 -8.44 9.91 11.66
C LEU A 197 -8.33 8.52 12.30
N LEU A 198 -9.27 7.62 11.96
CA LEU A 198 -9.27 6.26 12.47
C LEU A 198 -8.06 5.47 11.93
N SER A 199 -7.79 5.54 10.62
CA SER A 199 -6.63 4.89 10.00
C SER A 199 -5.31 5.37 10.61
N ALA A 200 -5.16 6.68 10.87
CA ALA A 200 -3.96 7.25 11.48
C ALA A 200 -3.73 6.72 12.91
N LEU A 201 -4.79 6.68 13.74
CA LEU A 201 -4.71 6.10 15.08
C LEU A 201 -4.31 4.63 15.02
N GLN A 202 -4.94 3.84 14.14
CA GLN A 202 -4.64 2.42 14.00
C GLN A 202 -3.20 2.17 13.52
N GLN A 203 -2.68 2.96 12.58
CA GLN A 203 -1.29 2.88 12.13
C GLN A 203 -0.32 3.14 13.27
N GLN A 204 -0.61 4.11 14.14
CA GLN A 204 0.20 4.36 15.33
C GLN A 204 0.17 3.17 16.31
N GLN A 205 -0.99 2.53 16.50
CA GLN A 205 -1.10 1.31 17.32
C GLN A 205 -0.25 0.17 16.75
N ILE A 206 -0.35 -0.06 15.43
CA ILE A 206 0.40 -1.09 14.70
C ILE A 206 1.91 -0.84 14.84
N MET A 207 2.35 0.39 14.63
CA MET A 207 3.76 0.77 14.73
C MET A 207 4.32 0.51 16.14
N MET A 208 3.60 0.91 17.18
CA MET A 208 4.05 0.67 18.57
C MET A 208 4.18 -0.82 18.89
N LEU A 209 3.18 -1.63 18.52
CA LEU A 209 3.19 -3.07 18.78
C LEU A 209 4.33 -3.77 18.02
N ASN A 210 4.53 -3.42 16.75
CA ASN A 210 5.63 -3.95 15.94
C ASN A 210 6.99 -3.57 16.52
N CYS A 211 7.18 -2.32 16.96
CA CYS A 211 8.44 -1.89 17.57
C CYS A 211 8.77 -2.71 18.83
N ILE A 212 7.79 -3.00 19.67
CA ILE A 212 7.98 -3.79 20.89
C ILE A 212 8.40 -5.23 20.55
N ILE A 213 7.70 -5.87 19.61
CA ILE A 213 8.02 -7.24 19.17
C ILE A 213 9.42 -7.27 18.56
N ASN A 214 9.72 -6.38 17.61
CA ASN A 214 10.99 -6.36 16.90
C ASN A 214 12.16 -6.08 17.85
N ALA A 215 11.98 -5.18 18.82
CA ALA A 215 12.99 -4.93 19.84
C ALA A 215 13.30 -6.18 20.67
N TYR A 216 12.26 -6.92 21.09
CA TYR A 216 12.43 -8.17 21.81
C TYR A 216 13.07 -9.25 20.93
N VAL A 217 12.58 -9.45 19.71
CA VAL A 217 13.11 -10.44 18.74
C VAL A 217 14.60 -10.21 18.49
N LEU A 218 14.99 -8.97 18.21
CA LEU A 218 16.39 -8.62 17.96
C LEU A 218 17.25 -8.87 19.20
N SER A 219 16.75 -8.54 20.40
CA SER A 219 17.44 -8.81 21.65
C SER A 219 17.60 -10.31 21.91
N ALA A 220 16.53 -11.08 21.77
CA ALA A 220 16.51 -12.52 22.03
C ALA A 220 17.42 -13.28 21.06
N LEU A 221 17.33 -12.99 19.76
CA LEU A 221 18.20 -13.62 18.75
C LEU A 221 19.67 -13.30 19.01
N SER A 222 19.99 -12.03 19.33
CA SER A 222 21.35 -11.60 19.64
C SER A 222 21.93 -12.32 20.86
N LEU A 223 21.14 -12.50 21.93
CA LEU A 223 21.55 -13.22 23.14
C LEU A 223 21.81 -14.71 22.87
N GLU A 224 21.01 -15.34 22.03
CA GLU A 224 21.17 -16.76 21.66
C GLU A 224 22.20 -16.97 20.54
N GLY A 225 22.85 -15.90 20.06
CA GLY A 225 23.82 -15.97 18.98
C GLY A 225 23.21 -16.39 17.64
N SER A 226 21.89 -16.21 17.47
CA SER A 226 21.20 -16.44 16.21
C SER A 226 20.89 -15.10 15.52
N ARG A 227 20.43 -15.15 14.27
CA ARG A 227 20.01 -13.96 13.53
C ARG A 227 18.88 -14.29 12.56
N THR A 228 18.20 -13.27 12.06
CA THR A 228 17.23 -13.42 10.97
C THR A 228 17.94 -13.65 9.64
N SER A 229 17.34 -14.45 8.76
CA SER A 229 17.88 -14.66 7.42
C SER A 229 17.49 -13.51 6.50
N GLU A 230 18.39 -13.08 5.61
CA GLU A 230 18.06 -12.07 4.58
C GLU A 230 16.92 -12.57 3.66
N ARG A 231 16.89 -13.87 3.35
CA ARG A 231 15.81 -14.48 2.56
C ARG A 231 14.46 -14.42 3.26
N GLN A 232 14.45 -14.65 4.58
CA GLN A 232 13.27 -14.54 5.43
C GLN A 232 12.80 -13.09 5.54
N LEU A 233 13.74 -12.16 5.72
CA LEU A 233 13.44 -10.74 5.79
C LEU A 233 12.85 -10.23 4.48
N MET A 234 13.40 -10.63 3.32
CA MET A 234 12.80 -10.33 2.02
C MET A 234 11.40 -10.92 1.89
N ALA A 235 11.23 -12.22 2.16
CA ALA A 235 9.95 -12.91 2.04
C ALA A 235 8.85 -12.25 2.90
N SER A 236 9.14 -11.99 4.17
CA SER A 236 8.21 -11.29 5.08
C SER A 236 7.97 -9.84 4.66
N SER A 237 9.00 -9.11 4.23
CA SER A 237 8.86 -7.71 3.80
C SER A 237 7.91 -7.55 2.61
N TRP A 238 7.96 -8.44 1.61
CA TRP A 238 7.02 -8.41 0.47
C TRP A 238 5.57 -8.64 0.90
N LEU A 239 5.34 -9.63 1.77
CA LEU A 239 4.02 -9.95 2.30
C LEU A 239 3.46 -8.79 3.15
N LEU A 240 4.27 -8.26 4.05
CA LEU A 240 3.89 -7.18 4.97
C LEU A 240 3.73 -5.83 4.26
N THR A 241 4.53 -5.53 3.24
CA THR A 241 4.36 -4.31 2.43
C THR A 241 3.03 -4.35 1.70
N THR A 242 2.69 -5.50 1.11
CA THR A 242 1.39 -5.69 0.42
C THR A 242 0.22 -5.49 1.39
N ALA A 243 0.29 -6.06 2.59
CA ALA A 243 -0.72 -5.88 3.62
C ALA A 243 -0.82 -4.43 4.12
N SER A 244 0.32 -3.75 4.29
CA SER A 244 0.39 -2.36 4.77
C SER A 244 -0.14 -1.36 3.75
N LEU A 245 0.11 -1.59 2.45
CA LEU A 245 -0.48 -0.79 1.38
C LEU A 245 -2.00 -0.99 1.35
N ALA A 246 -2.47 -2.22 1.43
CA ALA A 246 -3.91 -2.52 1.48
C ALA A 246 -4.61 -1.88 2.69
N PHE A 247 -3.92 -1.80 3.83
CA PHE A 247 -4.37 -1.07 5.00
C PHE A 247 -4.45 0.45 4.75
N THR A 248 -3.42 1.03 4.13
CA THR A 248 -3.31 2.48 3.89
C THR A 248 -4.38 2.99 2.93
N TYR A 249 -4.76 2.17 1.94
CA TYR A 249 -5.83 2.50 0.98
C TYR A 249 -7.25 2.14 1.47
N ALA A 250 -7.46 2.01 2.78
CA ALA A 250 -8.79 1.80 3.34
C ALA A 250 -9.73 2.97 2.98
N SER A 251 -10.88 2.65 2.39
CA SER A 251 -11.86 3.64 1.94
C SER A 251 -12.91 3.93 3.03
N PRO A 252 -13.48 5.15 3.06
CA PRO A 252 -14.61 5.48 3.93
C PRO A 252 -15.86 4.67 3.55
N CYS A 253 -16.79 4.56 4.51
CA CYS A 253 -18.13 4.04 4.24
C CYS A 253 -19.00 5.08 3.51
N ASP A 254 -19.89 4.62 2.64
CA ASP A 254 -20.78 5.51 1.86
C ASP A 254 -21.78 6.28 2.75
N ARG A 255 -22.16 5.71 3.90
CA ARG A 255 -23.07 6.34 4.86
C ARG A 255 -22.33 6.69 6.14
N MET A 256 -22.60 7.89 6.66
CA MET A 256 -21.99 8.36 7.90
C MET A 256 -22.75 7.83 9.11
N HIS A 257 -22.05 7.17 10.02
CA HIS A 257 -22.63 6.71 11.28
C HIS A 257 -22.76 7.85 12.30
N PRO A 258 -23.79 7.90 13.16
CA PRO A 258 -23.94 8.95 14.18
C PRO A 258 -22.78 8.99 15.18
N VAL A 259 -22.29 7.81 15.61
CA VAL A 259 -21.15 7.69 16.54
C VAL A 259 -19.86 8.08 15.83
N ARG A 260 -19.01 8.87 16.50
CA ARG A 260 -17.70 9.32 16.00
C ARG A 260 -16.62 8.28 16.36
N PRO A 261 -15.56 8.12 15.56
CA PRO A 261 -14.45 7.25 15.90
C PRO A 261 -13.67 7.80 17.11
N LEU A 262 -12.87 6.93 17.75
CA LEU A 262 -11.91 7.37 18.77
C LEU A 262 -10.94 8.39 18.19
N ARG A 263 -10.45 9.32 19.03
CA ARG A 263 -9.64 10.47 18.60
C ARG A 263 -8.23 10.49 19.18
N SER A 264 -7.92 9.63 20.14
CA SER A 264 -6.66 9.66 20.88
C SER A 264 -6.19 8.26 21.25
N LEU A 265 -4.87 8.07 21.18
CA LEU A 265 -4.19 6.87 21.67
C LEU A 265 -4.31 6.68 23.19
N PHE A 266 -4.45 7.79 23.92
CA PHE A 266 -4.59 7.78 25.39
C PHE A 266 -6.04 7.53 25.84
N HIS A 267 -6.96 7.29 24.91
CA HIS A 267 -8.28 6.80 25.29
C HIS A 267 -8.13 5.43 25.99
N PRO A 268 -8.74 5.21 27.17
CA PRO A 268 -8.53 3.98 27.95
C PRO A 268 -8.74 2.69 27.16
N ALA A 269 -9.76 2.65 26.28
CA ALA A 269 -10.00 1.52 25.39
C ALA A 269 -8.81 1.16 24.50
N VAL A 270 -8.11 2.18 23.96
CA VAL A 270 -6.96 2.00 23.06
C VAL A 270 -5.71 1.70 23.87
N PHE A 271 -5.47 2.47 24.92
CA PHE A 271 -4.31 2.33 25.78
C PHE A 271 -4.21 0.92 26.41
N PHE A 272 -5.27 0.45 27.08
CA PHE A 272 -5.28 -0.88 27.71
C PHE A 272 -5.34 -2.02 26.69
N SER A 273 -5.97 -1.79 25.54
CA SER A 273 -5.90 -2.76 24.44
C SER A 273 -4.46 -2.94 23.98
N MET A 274 -3.73 -1.85 23.68
CA MET A 274 -2.33 -1.92 23.26
C MET A 274 -1.43 -2.57 24.31
N LEU A 275 -1.61 -2.22 25.59
CA LEU A 275 -0.80 -2.77 26.67
C LEU A 275 -0.97 -4.28 26.80
N GLY A 276 -2.22 -4.79 26.78
CA GLY A 276 -2.45 -6.22 26.86
C GLY A 276 -2.13 -6.97 25.56
N GLN A 277 -2.32 -6.35 24.39
CA GLN A 277 -1.81 -6.90 23.13
C GLN A 277 -0.29 -7.08 23.19
N ALA A 278 0.45 -6.05 23.62
CA ALA A 278 1.90 -6.13 23.80
C ALA A 278 2.30 -7.24 24.78
N ALA A 279 1.58 -7.38 25.90
CA ALA A 279 1.83 -8.44 26.87
C ALA A 279 1.61 -9.84 26.29
N ILE A 280 0.53 -10.07 25.54
CA ILE A 280 0.24 -11.36 24.88
C ILE A 280 1.29 -11.66 23.82
N HIS A 281 1.64 -10.68 22.98
CA HIS A 281 2.65 -10.85 21.94
C HIS A 281 4.02 -11.19 22.52
N LEU A 282 4.46 -10.44 23.54
CA LEU A 282 5.71 -10.69 24.23
C LEU A 282 5.70 -12.05 24.94
N PHE A 283 4.61 -12.42 25.60
CA PHE A 283 4.47 -13.73 26.22
C PHE A 283 4.65 -14.85 25.18
N CYS A 284 3.94 -14.75 24.04
CA CYS A 284 4.05 -15.74 22.97
C CYS A 284 5.48 -15.81 22.41
N MET A 285 6.13 -14.66 22.19
CA MET A 285 7.49 -14.65 21.65
C MET A 285 8.52 -15.17 22.66
N VAL A 286 8.41 -14.82 23.94
CA VAL A 286 9.24 -15.38 25.03
C VAL A 286 9.07 -16.89 25.12
N ALA A 287 7.83 -17.39 25.05
CA ALA A 287 7.55 -18.82 25.06
C ALA A 287 8.14 -19.51 23.83
N ALA A 288 8.00 -18.91 22.64
CA ALA A 288 8.56 -19.44 21.39
C ALA A 288 10.09 -19.57 21.46
N VAL A 289 10.79 -18.52 21.91
CA VAL A 289 12.25 -18.52 22.09
C VAL A 289 12.68 -19.58 23.12
N LYS A 290 12.02 -19.65 24.27
CA LYS A 290 12.34 -20.66 25.32
C LYS A 290 12.15 -22.09 24.81
N MET A 291 11.06 -22.36 24.09
CA MET A 291 10.81 -23.68 23.51
C MET A 291 11.84 -24.04 22.45
N ALA A 292 12.18 -23.12 21.54
CA ALA A 292 13.18 -23.37 20.52
C ALA A 292 14.57 -23.59 21.12
N ARG A 293 14.93 -22.83 22.16
CA ARG A 293 16.18 -23.02 22.91
C ARG A 293 16.24 -24.42 23.53
N ALA A 294 15.21 -24.80 24.28
CA ALA A 294 15.16 -26.10 24.96
C ALA A 294 15.27 -27.28 23.98
N ALA A 295 14.62 -27.18 22.82
CA ALA A 295 14.72 -28.21 21.78
C ALA A 295 16.15 -28.30 21.17
N MET A 296 16.88 -27.19 21.10
CA MET A 296 18.25 -27.12 20.57
C MET A 296 19.36 -27.47 21.57
N GLU A 297 19.04 -27.63 22.86
CA GLU A 297 20.01 -28.02 23.88
C GLU A 297 20.51 -29.45 23.67
N GLU A 298 21.78 -29.69 24.00
CA GLU A 298 22.35 -31.04 23.95
C GLU A 298 21.69 -31.94 24.98
N GLY A 299 21.30 -33.14 24.55
CA GLY A 299 20.57 -34.07 25.41
C GLY A 299 19.08 -33.75 25.57
N SER A 300 18.52 -32.81 24.82
CA SER A 300 17.07 -32.59 24.78
C SER A 300 16.31 -33.84 24.30
N PRO A 301 15.07 -34.06 24.75
CA PRO A 301 14.23 -35.16 24.26
C PRO A 301 14.11 -35.19 22.74
N GLU A 302 14.06 -34.01 22.11
CA GLU A 302 13.98 -33.83 20.67
C GLU A 302 15.23 -34.37 19.96
N ARG A 303 16.43 -34.08 20.47
CA ARG A 303 17.69 -34.59 19.91
C ARG A 303 17.89 -36.08 20.17
N GLN A 304 17.51 -36.56 21.36
CA GLN A 304 17.52 -38.00 21.66
C GLN A 304 16.54 -38.77 20.76
N GLY A 305 15.42 -38.13 20.38
CA GLY A 305 14.42 -38.65 19.46
C GLY A 305 14.79 -38.61 17.97
N GLY A 306 16.03 -38.23 17.61
CA GLY A 306 16.52 -38.30 16.24
C GLY A 306 16.42 -37.02 15.42
N TRP A 307 16.08 -35.86 16.01
CA TRP A 307 16.13 -34.58 15.29
C TRP A 307 17.58 -34.16 14.98
N SER A 308 17.86 -33.92 13.70
CA SER A 308 19.21 -33.71 13.16
C SER A 308 19.60 -32.25 12.91
N GLY A 309 18.82 -31.28 13.38
CA GLY A 309 19.13 -29.87 13.16
C GLY A 309 20.34 -29.37 13.99
N PRO A 310 20.89 -28.18 13.69
CA PRO A 310 22.01 -27.60 14.44
C PRO A 310 21.65 -27.35 15.91
N SER A 311 22.57 -27.69 16.82
CA SER A 311 22.48 -27.36 18.24
C SER A 311 22.89 -25.91 18.52
N LEU A 312 22.62 -25.41 19.74
CA LEU A 312 23.11 -24.10 20.17
C LEU A 312 24.64 -23.99 20.09
N LYS A 313 25.38 -25.08 20.35
CA LYS A 313 26.83 -25.09 20.24
C LYS A 313 27.29 -24.99 18.79
N ASP A 314 26.60 -25.65 17.86
CA ASP A 314 26.91 -25.57 16.43
C ASP A 314 26.71 -24.15 15.90
N VAL A 315 25.63 -23.49 16.31
CA VAL A 315 25.35 -22.09 15.97
C VAL A 315 26.44 -21.17 16.52
N SER A 316 26.82 -21.34 17.79
CA SER A 316 27.90 -20.56 18.41
C SER A 316 29.26 -20.79 17.74
N ALA A 317 29.58 -22.04 17.40
CA ALA A 317 30.81 -22.42 16.72
C ALA A 317 30.88 -21.81 15.31
N PHE A 318 29.78 -21.86 14.56
CA PHE A 318 29.65 -21.22 13.25
C PHE A 318 29.99 -19.72 13.33
N TRP A 319 29.38 -19.00 14.27
CA TRP A 319 29.62 -17.56 14.44
C TRP A 319 31.01 -17.23 14.99
N LYS A 320 31.62 -18.13 15.75
CA LYS A 320 33.02 -18.00 16.17
C LYS A 320 33.96 -18.13 14.97
N ARG A 321 33.73 -19.13 14.10
CA ARG A 321 34.49 -19.34 12.85
C ARG A 321 34.34 -18.15 11.91
N GLU A 322 33.11 -17.68 11.71
CA GLU A 322 32.84 -16.55 10.82
C GLU A 322 33.47 -15.23 11.31
N ARG A 323 33.44 -14.96 12.62
CA ARG A 323 34.15 -13.81 13.18
C ARG A 323 35.67 -13.90 13.02
N ALA A 324 36.24 -15.10 13.13
CA ALA A 324 37.66 -15.33 12.90
C ALA A 324 38.03 -15.13 11.42
N ARG A 325 37.21 -15.63 10.48
CA ARG A 325 37.35 -15.38 9.03
C ARG A 325 37.35 -13.89 8.69
N ARG A 326 36.39 -13.12 9.22
CA ARG A 326 36.32 -11.66 9.02
C ARG A 326 37.52 -10.89 9.57
N ARG A 327 38.19 -11.44 10.59
CA ARG A 327 39.41 -10.88 11.17
C ARG A 327 40.69 -11.32 10.43
N GLY A 328 40.57 -12.09 9.35
CA GLY A 328 41.71 -12.62 8.60
C GLY A 328 42.48 -13.72 9.34
N LEU A 329 41.87 -14.36 10.35
CA LEU A 329 42.51 -15.44 11.13
C LEU A 329 42.32 -16.83 10.50
N ILE A 330 41.48 -16.94 9.48
CA ILE A 330 41.17 -18.16 8.73
C ILE A 330 41.22 -17.79 7.26
N GLU A 331 42.07 -18.47 6.48
CA GLU A 331 42.10 -18.27 5.03
C GLU A 331 40.78 -18.76 4.40
N PRO A 332 40.21 -18.02 3.43
CA PRO A 332 39.06 -18.49 2.70
C PRO A 332 39.39 -19.82 2.00
N GLU A 333 38.49 -20.80 2.10
CA GLU A 333 38.54 -21.96 1.20
C GLU A 333 38.51 -21.43 -0.24
N GLU A 334 39.38 -21.96 -1.12
CA GLU A 334 39.41 -21.57 -2.53
C GLU A 334 38.04 -21.89 -3.17
N GLU A 335 37.16 -20.89 -3.27
CA GLU A 335 35.93 -21.01 -4.04
C GLU A 335 36.33 -21.03 -5.54
N GLU A 336 36.35 -22.22 -6.15
CA GLU A 336 36.78 -22.44 -7.55
C GLU A 336 35.93 -21.69 -8.60
N ASP A 337 34.79 -21.09 -8.24
CA ASP A 337 33.85 -20.47 -9.16
C ASP A 337 33.62 -18.97 -8.86
N TRP A 338 34.10 -18.11 -9.76
CA TRP A 338 33.98 -16.65 -9.65
C TRP A 338 32.53 -16.16 -9.58
N THR A 339 31.58 -16.90 -10.18
CA THR A 339 30.16 -16.51 -10.14
C THR A 339 29.59 -16.71 -8.73
N THR A 340 29.96 -17.83 -8.10
CA THR A 340 29.62 -18.16 -6.72
C THR A 340 30.29 -17.17 -5.76
N TYR A 341 31.57 -16.83 -5.96
CA TYR A 341 32.26 -15.78 -5.20
C TYR A 341 31.58 -14.40 -5.32
N ALA A 342 31.23 -13.98 -6.53
CA ALA A 342 30.56 -12.70 -6.77
C ALA A 342 29.16 -12.65 -6.15
N LEU A 343 28.40 -13.75 -6.19
CA LEU A 343 27.09 -13.87 -5.51
C LEU A 343 27.23 -13.90 -3.99
N ASN A 344 28.23 -14.62 -3.46
CA ASN A 344 28.50 -14.73 -2.03
C ASN A 344 29.06 -13.44 -1.42
N MET A 345 29.73 -12.59 -2.21
CA MET A 345 30.24 -11.29 -1.77
C MET A 345 29.14 -10.39 -1.18
N TRP A 346 27.92 -10.46 -1.72
CA TRP A 346 26.78 -9.66 -1.27
C TRP A 346 25.90 -10.38 -0.24
N GLN A 347 26.10 -11.69 -0.01
CA GLN A 347 25.29 -12.47 0.92
C GLN A 347 26.00 -12.63 2.26
N GLN A 348 25.30 -12.30 3.35
CA GLN A 348 25.88 -12.54 4.66
C GLN A 348 25.80 -14.04 5.01
N PRO A 349 26.87 -14.66 5.53
CA PRO A 349 26.91 -16.09 5.84
C PRO A 349 25.89 -16.48 6.91
N PHE A 350 25.03 -17.45 6.62
CA PHE A 350 23.87 -17.76 7.46
C PHE A 350 23.76 -19.25 7.72
N LEU A 351 23.51 -19.64 8.98
CA LEU A 351 23.22 -21.02 9.36
C LEU A 351 21.74 -21.16 9.75
N PRO A 352 20.90 -21.82 8.91
CA PRO A 352 19.51 -22.11 9.24
C PRO A 352 19.41 -22.96 10.53
N ASN A 353 18.56 -22.54 11.46
CA ASN A 353 18.38 -23.22 12.74
C ASN A 353 16.95 -23.07 13.27
N LEU A 354 16.59 -23.90 14.26
CA LEU A 354 15.25 -23.96 14.82
C LEU A 354 14.83 -22.64 15.46
N MET A 355 15.73 -21.99 16.21
CA MET A 355 15.48 -20.68 16.84
C MET A 355 15.02 -19.65 15.81
N ASN A 356 15.82 -19.49 14.75
CA ASN A 356 15.50 -18.55 13.68
C ASN A 356 14.16 -18.88 13.01
N THR A 357 13.86 -20.16 12.78
CA THR A 357 12.62 -20.60 12.11
C THR A 357 11.39 -20.33 12.96
N VAL A 358 11.44 -20.69 14.24
CA VAL A 358 10.33 -20.48 15.18
C VAL A 358 10.06 -18.99 15.37
N VAL A 359 11.10 -18.19 15.61
CA VAL A 359 10.97 -16.74 15.77
C VAL A 359 10.40 -16.11 14.50
N PHE A 360 10.89 -16.47 13.32
CA PHE A 360 10.39 -15.95 12.04
C PHE A 360 8.91 -16.25 11.83
N LEU A 361 8.48 -17.50 12.04
CA LEU A 361 7.08 -17.91 11.82
C LEU A 361 6.14 -17.22 12.82
N VAL A 362 6.55 -17.15 14.09
CA VAL A 362 5.76 -16.47 15.13
C VAL A 362 5.69 -14.98 14.81
N GLU A 363 6.82 -14.29 14.62
CA GLU A 363 6.91 -12.84 14.34
C GLU A 363 6.08 -12.45 13.11
N THR A 364 6.19 -13.21 12.02
CA THR A 364 5.40 -12.99 10.80
C THR A 364 3.90 -13.10 11.09
N ALA A 365 3.48 -14.11 11.85
CA ALA A 365 2.08 -14.27 12.24
C ALA A 365 1.62 -13.17 13.21
N GLN A 366 2.46 -12.73 14.15
CA GLN A 366 2.13 -11.65 15.08
C GLN A 366 1.91 -10.34 14.34
N THR A 367 2.75 -10.03 13.35
CA THR A 367 2.65 -8.79 12.58
C THR A 367 1.33 -8.73 11.81
N VAL A 368 0.89 -9.85 11.23
CA VAL A 368 -0.40 -9.94 10.55
C VAL A 368 -1.58 -9.91 11.53
N ALA A 369 -1.46 -10.55 12.69
CA ALA A 369 -2.45 -10.44 13.75
C ALA A 369 -2.62 -8.99 14.22
N ILE A 370 -1.53 -8.23 14.37
CA ILE A 370 -1.56 -6.81 14.73
C ILE A 370 -2.33 -6.00 13.69
N LEU A 371 -2.05 -6.20 12.40
CA LEU A 371 -2.77 -5.53 11.31
C LEU A 371 -4.27 -5.85 11.35
N PHE A 372 -4.62 -7.13 11.53
CA PHE A 372 -6.00 -7.58 11.54
C PHE A 372 -6.78 -7.07 12.76
N VAL A 373 -6.24 -7.22 13.97
CA VAL A 373 -6.93 -6.89 15.22
C VAL A 373 -7.12 -5.38 15.38
N ASN A 374 -6.11 -4.59 14.99
CA ASN A 374 -6.18 -3.15 15.10
C ASN A 374 -6.96 -2.51 13.95
N TYR A 375 -7.25 -3.23 12.86
CA TYR A 375 -8.21 -2.79 11.85
C TYR A 375 -9.64 -2.85 12.39
N LYS A 376 -10.21 -1.69 12.72
CA LYS A 376 -11.56 -1.61 13.30
C LYS A 376 -12.67 -1.72 12.25
N GLY A 377 -12.47 -1.24 11.03
CA GLY A 377 -13.47 -1.36 9.97
C GLY A 377 -14.73 -0.50 10.17
N GLN A 378 -15.87 -1.11 9.84
CA GLN A 378 -17.20 -0.52 9.95
C GLN A 378 -17.51 -0.05 11.39
N PRO A 379 -18.26 1.05 11.59
CA PRO A 379 -19.03 1.79 10.57
C PRO A 379 -18.33 3.02 9.96
N TRP A 380 -17.02 3.21 10.16
CA TRP A 380 -16.31 4.43 9.71
C TRP A 380 -15.47 4.24 8.45
N MET A 381 -14.93 3.04 8.27
CA MET A 381 -14.18 2.61 7.09
C MET A 381 -14.72 1.26 6.64
N LYS A 382 -14.47 0.90 5.38
CA LYS A 382 -14.84 -0.42 4.86
C LYS A 382 -14.32 -1.53 5.79
N GLY A 383 -15.07 -2.61 5.95
CA GLY A 383 -14.68 -3.74 6.81
C GLY A 383 -13.49 -4.51 6.24
N VAL A 384 -12.85 -5.38 7.05
CA VAL A 384 -11.75 -6.24 6.57
C VAL A 384 -12.23 -7.09 5.38
N VAL A 385 -13.44 -7.64 5.49
CA VAL A 385 -14.09 -8.47 4.46
C VAL A 385 -14.36 -7.67 3.17
N GLU A 386 -14.70 -6.39 3.31
CA GLU A 386 -14.94 -5.50 2.16
C GLU A 386 -13.62 -5.04 1.51
N ASN A 387 -12.55 -4.92 2.30
CA ASN A 387 -11.20 -4.66 1.82
C ASN A 387 -10.52 -5.97 1.38
N ARG A 388 -10.84 -6.40 0.15
CA ARG A 388 -10.34 -7.66 -0.43
C ARG A 388 -8.81 -7.79 -0.38
N ALA A 389 -8.08 -6.69 -0.54
CA ALA A 389 -6.62 -6.72 -0.53
C ALA A 389 -6.07 -7.00 0.88
N LEU A 390 -6.64 -6.36 1.91
CA LEU A 390 -6.24 -6.59 3.30
C LEU A 390 -6.67 -7.98 3.78
N PHE A 391 -7.87 -8.43 3.42
CA PHE A 391 -8.31 -9.79 3.76
C PHE A 391 -7.42 -10.85 3.12
N LEU A 392 -7.16 -10.73 1.80
CA LEU A 392 -6.34 -11.70 1.07
C LEU A 392 -4.92 -11.74 1.62
N SER A 393 -4.33 -10.59 1.95
CA SER A 393 -2.97 -10.57 2.52
C SER A 393 -2.91 -11.28 3.87
N VAL A 394 -3.90 -11.07 4.75
CA VAL A 394 -4.00 -11.78 6.04
C VAL A 394 -4.11 -13.29 5.83
N VAL A 395 -4.99 -13.73 4.92
CA VAL A 395 -5.20 -15.16 4.65
C VAL A 395 -3.97 -15.80 4.01
N VAL A 396 -3.33 -15.13 3.06
CA VAL A 396 -2.12 -15.63 2.40
C VAL A 396 -0.99 -15.81 3.42
N VAL A 397 -0.79 -14.85 4.32
CA VAL A 397 0.26 -14.97 5.34
C VAL A 397 -0.06 -16.04 6.37
N ALA A 398 -1.30 -16.10 6.87
CA ALA A 398 -1.71 -17.15 7.80
C ALA A 398 -1.55 -18.54 7.17
N GLY A 399 -1.95 -18.68 5.90
CA GLY A 399 -1.78 -19.89 5.11
C GLY A 399 -0.31 -20.24 4.86
N SER A 400 0.54 -19.27 4.55
CA SER A 400 1.98 -19.51 4.32
C SER A 400 2.70 -19.91 5.60
N VAL A 401 2.35 -19.33 6.76
CA VAL A 401 2.90 -19.74 8.06
C VAL A 401 2.50 -21.17 8.38
N ALA A 402 1.22 -21.52 8.19
CA ALA A 402 0.75 -22.89 8.41
C ALA A 402 1.42 -23.89 7.43
N ALA A 403 1.48 -23.57 6.14
CA ALA A 403 2.12 -24.42 5.13
C ALA A 403 3.62 -24.62 5.40
N ALA A 404 4.31 -23.57 5.85
CA ALA A 404 5.71 -23.64 6.25
C ALA A 404 5.90 -24.51 7.51
N ALA A 405 5.03 -24.36 8.51
CA ALA A 405 5.07 -25.16 9.74
C ALA A 405 4.85 -26.66 9.48
N TRP A 406 3.96 -27.02 8.56
CA TRP A 406 3.69 -28.40 8.15
C TRP A 406 4.62 -28.95 7.07
N GLU A 407 5.57 -28.15 6.60
CA GLU A 407 6.52 -28.54 5.56
C GLU A 407 5.82 -29.08 4.30
N PHE A 408 4.68 -28.47 3.93
CA PHE A 408 3.89 -28.91 2.77
C PHE A 408 4.73 -28.92 1.48
N GLN A 409 5.69 -28.00 1.38
CA GLN A 409 6.70 -27.98 0.33
C GLN A 409 8.11 -27.81 0.94
N PRO A 410 8.85 -28.91 1.20
CA PRO A 410 10.17 -28.85 1.84
C PRO A 410 11.20 -28.05 1.05
N GLN A 411 11.13 -28.05 -0.29
CA GLN A 411 12.03 -27.26 -1.15
C GLN A 411 11.80 -25.75 -0.97
N LEU A 412 10.57 -25.32 -0.69
CA LEU A 412 10.29 -23.92 -0.43
C LEU A 412 10.83 -23.54 0.96
N ASN A 413 10.65 -24.40 1.96
CA ASN A 413 11.21 -24.20 3.29
C ASN A 413 12.73 -24.08 3.26
N SER A 414 13.44 -24.92 2.50
CA SER A 414 14.89 -24.80 2.34
C SER A 414 15.29 -23.52 1.60
N LEU A 415 14.51 -23.09 0.59
CA LEU A 415 14.75 -21.84 -0.15
C LEU A 415 14.74 -20.62 0.77
N ILE A 416 13.77 -20.53 1.69
CA ILE A 416 13.65 -19.45 2.69
C ILE A 416 14.38 -19.75 4.00
N HIS A 417 15.29 -20.74 4.01
CA HIS A 417 16.13 -21.08 5.16
C HIS A 417 15.36 -21.43 6.45
N LEU A 418 14.24 -22.15 6.32
CA LEU A 418 13.53 -22.73 7.46
C LEU A 418 14.11 -24.09 7.80
N SER A 419 14.33 -24.31 9.10
CA SER A 419 14.76 -25.57 9.70
C SER A 419 13.54 -26.43 10.02
N PRO A 420 13.57 -27.74 9.74
CA PRO A 420 12.46 -28.63 10.02
C PRO A 420 12.18 -28.72 11.52
N PHE A 421 10.89 -28.88 11.87
CA PHE A 421 10.51 -29.01 13.26
C PHE A 421 10.86 -30.41 13.82
N PRO A 422 11.18 -30.52 15.12
CA PRO A 422 11.58 -31.80 15.70
C PRO A 422 10.51 -32.89 15.67
N ASN A 423 9.27 -32.52 15.96
CA ASN A 423 8.14 -33.44 16.02
C ASN A 423 6.81 -32.70 15.88
N ASP A 424 5.73 -33.46 15.70
CA ASP A 424 4.37 -32.93 15.55
C ASP A 424 3.89 -32.18 16.79
N GLU A 425 4.30 -32.62 17.98
CA GLU A 425 3.96 -31.95 19.23
C GLU A 425 4.52 -30.53 19.30
N PHE A 426 5.80 -30.37 18.94
CA PHE A 426 6.47 -29.08 18.86
C PHE A 426 5.77 -28.17 17.84
N ARG A 427 5.38 -28.72 16.67
CA ARG A 427 4.61 -27.99 15.65
C ARG A 427 3.30 -27.46 16.22
N TRP A 428 2.51 -28.31 16.89
CA TRP A 428 1.24 -27.89 17.48
C TRP A 428 1.42 -26.86 18.59
N ARG A 429 2.49 -26.95 19.38
CA ARG A 429 2.83 -25.92 20.39
C ARG A 429 3.13 -24.56 19.74
N VAL A 430 3.94 -24.52 18.67
CA VAL A 430 4.23 -23.28 17.93
C VAL A 430 2.96 -22.71 17.29
N MET A 431 2.16 -23.55 16.63
CA MET A 431 0.89 -23.11 16.04
C MET A 431 -0.13 -22.66 17.09
N GLY A 432 -0.09 -23.25 18.29
CA GLY A 432 -0.85 -22.80 19.46
C GLY A 432 -0.48 -21.38 19.89
N LEU A 433 0.81 -21.01 19.87
CA LEU A 433 1.25 -19.63 20.14
C LEU A 433 0.80 -18.65 19.06
N VAL A 434 0.83 -19.07 17.79
CA VAL A 434 0.30 -18.28 16.66
C VAL A 434 -1.21 -18.05 16.84
N GLY A 435 -1.95 -19.11 17.16
CA GLY A 435 -3.39 -19.02 17.45
C GLY A 435 -3.71 -18.14 18.66
N MET A 436 -2.96 -18.28 19.75
CA MET A 436 -3.07 -17.44 20.94
C MET A 436 -2.79 -15.97 20.62
N THR A 437 -1.79 -15.71 19.78
CA THR A 437 -1.50 -14.36 19.32
C THR A 437 -2.70 -13.77 18.58
N LEU A 438 -3.27 -14.46 17.59
CA LEU A 438 -4.38 -13.92 16.81
C LEU A 438 -5.68 -13.80 17.62
N VAL A 439 -6.11 -14.90 18.24
CA VAL A 439 -7.40 -14.99 18.93
C VAL A 439 -7.34 -14.25 20.27
N GLY A 440 -6.25 -14.42 21.02
CA GLY A 440 -6.09 -13.79 22.33
C GLY A 440 -6.06 -12.26 22.24
N THR A 441 -5.29 -11.71 21.30
CA THR A 441 -5.24 -10.25 21.10
C THR A 441 -6.57 -9.71 20.56
N PHE A 442 -7.25 -10.44 19.67
CA PHE A 442 -8.57 -10.06 19.19
C PHE A 442 -9.59 -9.98 20.34
N ILE A 443 -9.68 -11.03 21.17
CA ILE A 443 -10.60 -11.07 22.31
C ILE A 443 -10.27 -9.94 23.29
N TRP A 444 -8.99 -9.77 23.62
CA TRP A 444 -8.54 -8.72 24.54
C TRP A 444 -8.92 -7.32 24.04
N ASP A 445 -8.62 -7.03 22.78
CA ASP A 445 -8.95 -5.75 22.15
C ASP A 445 -10.46 -5.48 22.17
N ARG A 446 -11.27 -6.46 21.78
CA ARG A 446 -12.74 -6.33 21.82
C ARG A 446 -13.26 -6.12 23.24
N PHE A 447 -12.68 -6.81 24.21
CA PHE A 447 -13.01 -6.64 25.63
C PHE A 447 -12.70 -5.23 26.13
N CYS A 448 -11.54 -4.66 25.80
CA CYS A 448 -11.19 -3.29 26.17
C CYS A 448 -12.15 -2.26 25.54
N VAL A 449 -12.54 -2.44 24.27
CA VAL A 449 -13.52 -1.57 23.61
C VAL A 449 -14.89 -1.70 24.27
N TYR A 450 -15.32 -2.92 24.61
CA TYR A 450 -16.56 -3.15 25.34
C TYR A 450 -16.58 -2.44 26.71
N LEU A 451 -15.48 -2.53 27.46
CA LEU A 451 -15.42 -2.01 28.82
C LEU A 451 -15.34 -0.47 28.85
N PHE A 452 -14.50 0.12 27.98
CA PHE A 452 -14.19 1.56 28.02
C PHE A 452 -14.88 2.39 26.92
N ALA A 453 -15.52 1.78 25.93
CA ALA A 453 -16.14 2.48 24.80
C ALA A 453 -17.42 1.76 24.32
N LYS A 454 -18.40 1.60 25.21
CA LYS A 454 -19.64 0.83 24.99
C LYS A 454 -20.40 1.23 23.72
N ASP A 455 -20.54 2.52 23.43
CA ASP A 455 -21.28 3.00 22.25
C ASP A 455 -20.58 2.63 20.94
N ILE A 456 -19.24 2.67 20.95
CA ILE A 456 -18.40 2.26 19.82
C ILE A 456 -18.46 0.75 19.65
N PHE A 457 -18.38 -0.01 20.74
CA PHE A 457 -18.54 -1.46 20.71
C PHE A 457 -19.89 -1.86 20.11
N LYS A 458 -20.98 -1.24 20.59
CA LYS A 458 -22.33 -1.49 20.08
C LYS A 458 -22.43 -1.18 18.58
N ALA A 459 -21.88 -0.05 18.14
CA ALA A 459 -21.85 0.33 16.71
C ALA A 459 -21.07 -0.68 15.85
N MET A 460 -19.94 -1.19 16.35
CA MET A 460 -19.18 -2.25 15.67
C MET A 460 -19.98 -3.55 15.57
N VAL A 461 -20.62 -3.97 16.67
CA VAL A 461 -21.45 -5.19 16.71
C VAL A 461 -22.66 -5.08 15.79
N ASP A 462 -23.37 -3.96 15.82
CA ASP A 462 -24.53 -3.71 14.96
C ASP A 462 -24.16 -3.66 13.48
N SER A 463 -22.92 -3.26 13.16
CA SER A 463 -22.39 -3.33 11.79
C SER A 463 -22.00 -4.75 11.41
N ALA A 464 -21.33 -5.48 12.30
CA ALA A 464 -20.94 -6.88 12.06
C ALA A 464 -22.16 -7.80 11.86
N LYS A 465 -23.27 -7.55 12.56
CA LYS A 465 -24.53 -8.29 12.39
C LYS A 465 -25.16 -8.12 11.00
N LYS A 466 -24.83 -7.05 10.28
CA LYS A 466 -25.33 -6.80 8.92
C LYS A 466 -24.49 -7.52 7.86
N THR A 467 -23.27 -7.92 8.20
CA THR A 467 -22.41 -8.70 7.31
C THR A 467 -22.99 -10.11 7.16
N THR A 468 -23.22 -10.54 5.92
CA THR A 468 -23.88 -11.81 5.62
C THR A 468 -22.90 -12.78 4.97
N PHE A 469 -22.82 -14.02 5.46
CA PHE A 469 -21.86 -15.01 4.95
C PHE A 469 -21.94 -15.21 3.42
N ARG A 470 -23.15 -15.31 2.85
CA ARG A 470 -23.34 -15.51 1.41
C ARG A 470 -22.92 -14.32 0.55
N ALA A 471 -23.22 -13.11 0.99
CA ALA A 471 -22.97 -11.91 0.19
C ALA A 471 -21.51 -11.44 0.31
N ASP A 472 -20.96 -11.50 1.51
CA ASP A 472 -19.69 -10.85 1.81
C ASP A 472 -18.51 -11.84 1.88
N ILE A 473 -18.74 -13.09 2.30
CA ILE A 473 -17.67 -14.07 2.55
C ILE A 473 -17.50 -15.05 1.39
N VAL A 474 -18.58 -15.54 0.77
CA VAL A 474 -18.49 -16.51 -0.35
C VAL A 474 -17.68 -15.99 -1.55
N PRO A 475 -17.86 -14.73 -2.02
CA PRO A 475 -17.06 -14.21 -3.14
C PRO A 475 -15.56 -14.22 -2.84
N ILE A 476 -15.20 -14.06 -1.57
CA ILE A 476 -13.81 -14.03 -1.13
C ILE A 476 -13.17 -15.41 -1.22
N PHE A 477 -13.88 -16.48 -0.84
CA PHE A 477 -13.39 -17.85 -1.06
C PHE A 477 -13.12 -18.10 -2.55
N GLY A 478 -13.96 -17.59 -3.44
CA GLY A 478 -13.70 -17.62 -4.88
C GLY A 478 -12.43 -16.87 -5.27
N THR A 479 -12.16 -15.70 -4.69
CA THR A 479 -10.91 -14.96 -4.91
C THR A 479 -9.69 -15.70 -4.37
N VAL A 480 -9.77 -16.25 -3.15
CA VAL A 480 -8.69 -17.04 -2.54
C VAL A 480 -8.38 -18.26 -3.40
N LEU A 481 -9.40 -18.99 -3.86
CA LEU A 481 -9.22 -20.16 -4.73
C LEU A 481 -8.57 -19.79 -6.07
N LYS A 482 -8.95 -18.66 -6.67
CA LYS A 482 -8.30 -18.14 -7.89
C LYS A 482 -6.82 -17.83 -7.64
N VAL A 483 -6.50 -17.17 -6.54
CA VAL A 483 -5.12 -16.83 -6.17
C VAL A 483 -4.30 -18.08 -5.90
N LEU A 484 -4.83 -19.04 -5.14
CA LEU A 484 -4.19 -20.34 -4.92
C LEU A 484 -4.00 -21.09 -6.24
N GLY A 485 -4.99 -21.06 -7.13
CA GLY A 485 -4.87 -21.64 -8.47
C GLY A 485 -3.72 -21.05 -9.28
N VAL A 486 -3.55 -19.72 -9.25
CA VAL A 486 -2.40 -19.04 -9.89
C VAL A 486 -1.08 -19.49 -9.26
N PHE A 487 -0.99 -19.53 -7.93
CA PHE A 487 0.22 -19.98 -7.25
C PHE A 487 0.55 -21.46 -7.52
N ILE A 488 -0.46 -22.33 -7.63
CA ILE A 488 -0.26 -23.73 -8.01
C ILE A 488 0.30 -23.81 -9.43
N VAL A 489 -0.30 -23.08 -10.39
CA VAL A 489 0.16 -23.05 -11.77
C VAL A 489 1.60 -22.53 -11.87
N LEU A 490 1.93 -21.44 -11.17
CA LEU A 490 3.29 -20.92 -11.11
C LEU A 490 4.25 -21.89 -10.41
N GLY A 491 3.79 -22.58 -9.36
CA GLY A 491 4.55 -23.56 -8.59
C GLY A 491 4.89 -24.84 -9.35
N THR A 492 4.17 -25.16 -10.43
CA THR A 492 4.56 -26.28 -11.32
C THR A 492 5.83 -26.00 -12.12
N GLY A 493 6.32 -24.75 -12.14
CA GLY A 493 7.48 -24.34 -12.95
C GLY A 493 7.22 -24.34 -14.45
N ASN A 494 6.00 -24.66 -14.89
CA ASN A 494 5.64 -24.75 -16.29
C ASN A 494 5.18 -23.38 -16.82
N LEU A 495 6.13 -22.63 -17.40
CA LEU A 495 5.90 -21.31 -18.00
C LEU A 495 4.79 -21.30 -19.06
N LEU A 496 4.56 -22.42 -19.77
CA LEU A 496 3.45 -22.55 -20.71
C LEU A 496 2.10 -22.51 -19.98
N MET A 497 1.96 -23.21 -18.86
CA MET A 497 0.73 -23.20 -18.06
C MET A 497 0.47 -21.82 -17.45
N ALA A 498 1.51 -21.12 -17.01
CA ALA A 498 1.40 -19.73 -16.54
C ALA A 498 0.98 -18.77 -17.65
N GLY A 499 1.55 -18.91 -18.85
CA GLY A 499 1.16 -18.14 -20.04
C GLY A 499 -0.27 -18.43 -20.48
N LEU A 500 -0.71 -19.69 -20.43
CA LEU A 500 -2.07 -20.11 -20.80
C LEU A 500 -3.12 -19.61 -19.79
N ALA A 501 -2.79 -19.63 -18.50
CA ALA A 501 -3.62 -19.03 -17.45
C ALA A 501 -3.76 -17.51 -17.63
N PHE A 502 -2.67 -16.80 -17.94
CA PHE A 502 -2.70 -15.36 -18.23
C PHE A 502 -3.51 -15.03 -19.49
N TRP A 503 -3.36 -15.84 -20.55
CA TRP A 503 -4.13 -15.69 -21.79
C TRP A 503 -5.63 -15.91 -21.54
N MET A 504 -6.01 -16.94 -20.79
CA MET A 504 -7.41 -17.19 -20.40
C MET A 504 -8.00 -16.04 -19.56
N TYR A 505 -7.23 -15.52 -18.60
CA TYR A 505 -7.65 -14.38 -17.79
C TYR A 505 -7.91 -13.14 -18.66
N ARG A 506 -6.98 -12.80 -19.56
CA ARG A 506 -7.10 -11.64 -20.45
C ARG A 506 -8.28 -11.76 -21.41
N ARG A 507 -8.55 -12.98 -21.92
CA ARG A 507 -9.71 -13.23 -22.78
C ARG A 507 -11.02 -13.08 -22.02
N HIS A 508 -11.08 -13.56 -20.78
CA HIS A 508 -12.27 -13.42 -19.93
C HIS A 508 -12.52 -11.97 -19.49
N SER A 509 -11.47 -11.16 -19.28
CA SER A 509 -11.65 -9.73 -18.96
C SER A 509 -12.18 -8.94 -20.16
N GLN A 510 -11.72 -9.27 -21.38
CA GLN A 510 -12.22 -8.63 -22.61
C GLN A 510 -13.70 -8.93 -22.86
N GLN A 511 -14.16 -10.15 -22.56
CA GLN A 511 -15.56 -10.54 -22.68
C GLN A 511 -16.48 -9.98 -21.58
N ALA A 512 -15.92 -9.44 -20.50
CA ALA A 512 -16.70 -8.83 -19.42
C ALA A 512 -16.89 -7.31 -19.61
N ASP A 513 -16.07 -6.71 -20.47
CA ASP A 513 -16.14 -5.29 -20.86
C ASP A 513 -16.95 -5.06 -22.16
N GLU A 514 -17.30 -6.14 -22.88
CA GLU A 514 -18.31 -6.19 -23.96
C GLU A 514 -19.69 -6.51 -23.38
#